data_AF-A0A6G3ZA64-F1
#
_entry.id   AF-A0A6G3ZA64-F1
#
_cell.length_a   1.000
_cell.length_b   1.000
_cell.length_c   1.000
_cell.angle_alpha   90.00
_cell.angle_beta   90.00
_cell.angle_gamma   90.00
#
_symmetry.space_group_name_H-M   'P 1'
#
loop_
_entity.id
_entity.type
_entity.pdbx_description
1 polymer ?
#
loop_
_entity_poly.entity_id
_entity_poly.type
_entity_poly.pdbx_seq_one_letter_code
_entity_poly.pdbx_strand_id
1 'polypeptide(L)'
;GVLIFFASYFAITRDLVQLPNVAVLLVTLGCFGLSVVGLSYGALSASWEESSEGGLIGVDQFKVNWGRMVGSWRQAREERQKNS
;
A
#
# COMPACT_ATOMS: atom_id res chain seq x y z
N GLY A 1 5.63 -4.32 9.15
CA GLY A 1 6.92 -3.87 8.57
C GLY A 1 7.94 -3.63 9.66
N VAL A 2 7.86 -2.49 10.35
CA VAL A 2 8.84 -2.08 11.38
C VAL A 2 8.95 -3.08 12.55
N LEU A 3 7.84 -3.65 13.02
CA LEU A 3 7.86 -4.68 14.08
C LEU A 3 8.61 -5.96 13.69
N ILE A 4 8.59 -6.36 12.41
CA ILE A 4 9.34 -7.54 11.92
C ILE A 4 10.85 -7.31 12.08
N PHE A 5 11.31 -6.08 11.86
CA PHE A 5 12.72 -5.73 12.01
C PHE A 5 13.15 -5.90 13.47
N PHE A 6 12.40 -5.34 14.42
CA PHE A 6 12.67 -5.47 15.85
C PHE A 6 12.57 -6.93 16.33
N ALA A 7 11.56 -7.68 15.88
CA ALA A 7 11.40 -9.10 16.21
C ALA A 7 12.58 -9.95 15.68
N SER A 8 13.02 -9.69 14.44
CA SER A 8 14.17 -10.37 13.84
C SER A 8 15.47 -10.07 14.59
N TYR A 9 15.71 -8.80 14.92
CA TYR A 9 16.86 -8.38 15.72
C TYR A 9 16.88 -9.07 17.10
N PHE A 10 15.72 -9.12 17.78
CA PHE A 10 15.61 -9.79 19.08
C PHE A 10 15.84 -11.30 18.97
N ALA A 11 15.29 -11.97 17.95
CA ALA A 11 15.48 -13.41 17.73
C ALA A 11 16.95 -13.78 17.44
N ILE A 12 17.65 -12.97 16.64
CA ILE A 12 19.08 -13.13 16.34
C ILE A 12 19.92 -12.89 17.60
N THR A 13 19.66 -11.81 18.35
CA THR A 13 20.44 -11.44 19.56
C THR A 13 20.34 -12.49 20.67
N ARG A 14 19.27 -13.29 20.68
CA ARG A 14 19.05 -14.36 21.67
C ARG A 14 19.49 -15.74 21.16
N ASP A 15 20.18 -15.81 20.02
CA ASP A 15 20.66 -17.02 19.35
C ASP A 15 19.54 -18.07 19.13
N LEU A 16 18.30 -17.61 18.99
CA LEU A 16 17.15 -18.49 18.83
C LEU A 16 17.08 -19.06 17.41
N VAL A 17 17.58 -18.30 16.42
CA VAL A 17 17.58 -18.67 15.00
C VAL A 17 18.76 -17.98 14.29
N GLN A 18 19.55 -18.74 13.54
CA GLN A 18 20.54 -18.18 12.60
C GLN A 18 19.84 -17.73 11.32
N LEU A 19 19.31 -16.50 11.32
CA LEU A 19 18.69 -15.91 10.13
C LEU A 19 19.74 -15.17 9.28
N PRO A 20 19.92 -15.52 8.00
CA PRO A 20 20.77 -14.73 7.11
C PRO A 20 20.17 -13.33 6.92
N ASN A 21 21.02 -12.29 6.88
CA ASN A 21 20.58 -10.88 6.75
C ASN A 21 19.62 -10.65 5.57
N VAL A 22 19.79 -11.39 4.47
CA VAL A 22 18.93 -11.32 3.29
C VAL A 22 17.48 -11.71 3.62
N ALA A 23 17.26 -12.68 4.52
CA ALA A 23 15.92 -13.08 4.92
C ALA A 23 15.19 -11.95 5.67
N VAL A 24 15.86 -11.30 6.63
CA VAL A 24 15.28 -10.16 7.37
C VAL A 24 14.94 -9.01 6.42
N LEU A 25 15.82 -8.73 5.46
CA LEU A 25 15.59 -7.72 4.43
C LEU A 25 14.35 -8.05 3.58
N LEU A 26 14.26 -9.27 3.05
CA LEU A 26 13.14 -9.70 2.21
C LEU A 26 11.81 -9.70 2.95
N VAL A 27 11.78 -10.19 4.21
CA VAL A 27 10.55 -10.18 5.02
C VAL A 27 10.14 -8.75 5.33
N THR A 28 11.09 -7.87 5.67
CA THR A 28 10.80 -6.46 5.95
C THR A 28 10.25 -5.76 4.71
N LEU A 29 10.89 -5.93 3.56
CA LEU A 29 10.44 -5.39 2.28
C LEU A 29 9.08 -5.96 1.86
N GLY A 30 8.88 -7.27 2.03
CA GLY A 30 7.61 -7.93 1.73
C GLY A 30 6.47 -7.38 2.59
N CYS A 31 6.66 -7.30 3.91
CA CYS A 31 5.66 -6.72 4.80
C CYS A 31 5.39 -5.24 4.49
N PHE A 32 6.42 -4.48 4.14
CA PHE A 32 6.26 -3.08 3.77
C PHE A 32 5.50 -2.94 2.44
N GLY A 33 5.88 -3.71 1.41
CA GLY A 33 5.19 -3.74 0.12
C GLY A 33 3.73 -4.15 0.26
N LEU A 34 3.44 -5.19 1.05
CA LEU A 34 2.06 -5.60 1.36
C LEU A 34 1.28 -4.50 2.09
N SER A 35 1.93 -3.72 2.95
CA SER A 35 1.30 -2.59 3.64
C SER A 35 0.92 -1.49 2.65
N VAL A 36 1.80 -1.14 1.71
CA VAL A 36 1.51 -0.17 0.65
C VAL A 36 0.34 -0.65 -0.20
N VAL A 37 0.38 -1.90 -0.67
CA VAL A 37 -0.70 -2.49 -1.47
C VAL A 37 -2.03 -2.50 -0.70
N GLY A 38 -2.02 -2.92 0.56
CA GLY A 38 -3.21 -2.98 1.40
C GLY A 38 -3.83 -1.61 1.67
N LEU A 39 -3.01 -0.59 1.97
CA LEU A 39 -3.47 0.78 2.16
C LEU A 39 -4.00 1.40 0.87
N SER A 40 -3.31 1.18 -0.26
CA SER A 40 -3.80 1.63 -1.56
C SER A 40 -5.13 0.99 -1.91
N TYR A 41 -5.26 -0.33 -1.71
CA TYR A 41 -6.54 -1.03 -1.92
C TYR A 41 -7.62 -0.45 -1.01
N GLY A 42 -7.38 -0.34 0.30
CA GLY A 42 -8.36 0.18 1.26
C GLY A 42 -8.81 1.61 0.97
N ALA A 43 -7.89 2.50 0.59
CA ALA A 43 -8.22 3.88 0.23
C ALA A 43 -9.10 3.95 -1.03
N LEU A 44 -8.83 3.11 -2.02
CA LEU A 44 -9.55 3.08 -3.30
C LEU A 44 -10.82 2.24 -3.25
N SER A 45 -10.91 1.22 -2.41
CA SER A 45 -12.08 0.35 -2.28
C SER A 45 -13.17 0.97 -1.39
N ALA A 46 -12.85 2.06 -0.68
CA ALA A 46 -13.82 2.80 0.11
C ALA A 46 -14.94 3.39 -0.76
N SER A 47 -16.14 3.49 -0.19
CA SER A 47 -17.22 4.23 -0.85
C SER A 47 -16.93 5.72 -0.75
N TRP A 48 -16.57 6.34 -1.87
CA TRP A 48 -16.31 7.79 -1.94
C TRP A 48 -17.59 8.58 -2.19
N GLU A 49 -18.65 7.92 -2.66
CA GLU A 49 -19.94 8.53 -2.95
C GLU A 49 -20.91 8.28 -1.80
N GLU A 50 -21.40 9.36 -1.20
CA GLU A 50 -22.36 9.34 -0.09
C GLU A 50 -23.65 8.58 -0.43
N SER A 51 -24.03 8.57 -1.71
CA SER A 51 -25.22 7.90 -2.23
C SER A 51 -25.01 6.42 -2.57
N SER A 52 -23.78 5.92 -2.55
CA SER A 52 -23.49 4.52 -2.89
C SER A 52 -23.24 3.72 -1.62
N GLU A 53 -24.09 2.73 -1.38
CA GLU A 53 -23.75 1.65 -0.44
C GLU A 53 -22.50 0.94 -0.97
N GLY A 54 -21.48 0.84 -0.11
CA GLY A 54 -20.22 0.19 -0.46
C GLY A 54 -20.38 -1.32 -0.60
N GLY A 55 -19.62 -1.92 -1.52
CA GLY A 55 -19.53 -3.38 -1.61
C GLY A 55 -18.69 -3.95 -0.47
N LEU A 56 -19.03 -5.15 0.01
CA LEU A 56 -18.36 -5.86 1.12
C LEU A 56 -16.82 -5.94 1.01
N ILE A 57 -16.32 -6.12 -0.22
CA ILE A 57 -14.87 -6.14 -0.51
C ILE A 57 -14.41 -4.93 -1.31
N GLY A 58 -15.32 -4.11 -1.84
CA GLY A 58 -15.00 -2.85 -2.49
C GLY A 58 -14.33 -2.92 -3.88
N VAL A 59 -14.47 -4.04 -4.61
CA VAL A 59 -13.78 -4.24 -5.92
C VAL A 59 -14.32 -3.28 -7.00
N ASP A 60 -15.62 -3.02 -7.01
CA ASP A 60 -16.22 -2.09 -7.98
C ASP A 60 -15.82 -0.65 -7.67
N GLN A 61 -15.82 -0.28 -6.38
CA GLN A 61 -15.32 1.00 -5.88
C GLN A 61 -13.85 1.19 -6.27
N PHE A 62 -13.02 0.16 -6.10
CA PHE A 62 -11.61 0.21 -6.47
C PHE A 62 -11.42 0.55 -7.96
N LYS A 63 -12.13 -0.11 -8.88
CA LYS A 63 -12.01 0.15 -10.33
C LYS A 63 -12.41 1.58 -10.67
N VAL A 64 -13.53 2.04 -10.12
CA VAL A 64 -14.07 3.39 -10.37
C VAL A 64 -13.13 4.46 -9.81
N ASN A 65 -12.72 4.32 -8.54
CA ASN A 65 -11.87 5.29 -7.85
C ASN A 65 -10.45 5.33 -8.44
N TRP A 66 -9.92 4.18 -8.87
CA TRP A 66 -8.65 4.13 -9.60
C TRP A 66 -8.69 4.93 -10.90
N GLY A 67 -9.75 4.75 -11.70
CA GLY A 67 -9.94 5.50 -12.94
C GLY A 67 -10.00 7.02 -12.71
N ARG A 68 -10.71 7.45 -11.67
CA ARG A 68 -10.81 8.87 -11.27
C ARG A 68 -9.46 9.44 -10.85
N MET A 69 -8.70 8.71 -10.04
CA MET A 69 -7.38 9.13 -9.57
C MET A 69 -6.38 9.28 -10.73
N VAL A 70 -6.34 8.30 -11.64
CA VAL A 70 -5.46 8.40 -12.83
C VAL A 70 -5.90 9.54 -13.73
N GLY A 71 -7.21 9.74 -13.89
CA GLY A 71 -7.77 10.87 -14.65
C GLY A 71 -7.34 12.23 -14.09
N SER A 72 -7.53 12.47 -12.79
CA SER A 72 -7.16 13.73 -12.14
C SER A 72 -5.65 13.97 -12.17
N TRP A 73 -4.84 12.92 -12.04
CA TRP A 73 -3.38 13.04 -12.15
C TRP A 73 -2.93 13.45 -13.56
N ARG A 74 -3.54 12.90 -14.61
CA ARG A 74 -3.26 13.28 -16.00
C ARG A 74 -3.65 14.74 -16.26
N GLN A 75 -4.83 15.14 -15.81
CA GLN A 75 -5.30 16.53 -15.91
C GLN A 75 -4.34 17.50 -15.20
N ALA A 76 -3.96 17.21 -13.95
CA ALA A 76 -3.01 18.03 -13.20
C ALA A 76 -1.62 18.14 -13.89
N ARG A 77 -1.19 17.08 -14.58
CA ARG A 77 0.05 17.09 -15.36
C ARG A 77 -0.07 17.99 -16.60
N GLU A 78 -1.19 17.91 -17.32
CA GLU A 78 -1.46 18.74 -18.51
C GLU A 78 -1.58 20.22 -18.14
N GLU A 79 -2.26 20.54 -17.04
CA GLU A 79 -2.35 21.90 -16.51
C GLU A 79 -0.99 22.48 -16.15
N ARG A 80 -0.12 21.71 -15.48
CA ARG A 80 1.25 22.13 -15.16
C ARG A 80 2.08 22.41 -16.42
N GLN A 81 1.89 21.64 -17.48
CA GLN A 81 2.59 21.86 -18.76
C GLN A 81 2.06 23.07 -19.51
N LYS A 82 0.75 23.34 -19.43
CA LYS A 82 0.14 24.53 -20.06
C LYS A 82 0.51 25.83 -19.36
N ASN A 83 0.83 25.76 -18.06
CA ASN A 83 1.18 26.91 -17.23
C ASN A 83 2.71 27.13 -17.07
N SER A 84 3.52 26.42 -17.85
CA SER A 84 4.99 26.54 -17.92
C SER A 84 5.44 26.93 -19.32
#